data_AF-A0A673K4N5-F1
#
_entry.id   AF-A0A673K4N5-F1
#
_cell.length_a   1.000
_cell.length_b   1.000
_cell.length_c   1.000
_cell.angle_alpha   90.00
_cell.angle_beta   90.00
_cell.angle_gamma   90.00
#
_symmetry.space_group_name_H-M   'P 1'
#
loop_
_entity.id
_entity.type
_entity.pdbx_description
1 polymer ?
#
loop_
_entity_poly.entity_id
_entity_poly.type
_entity_poly.pdbx_seq_one_letter_code
_entity_poly.pdbx_strand_id
1 'polypeptide(L)'
;MNVTKQEPNGSGGAVRSCAGCGGRISDRFLLFSMDRYWHTRCLKCSCCQAQLGEIGSTCFSKGGMILCRNDYIRLFGHSGACNACGQSIPASEMVMRAQGNVYHLKCFTCATCRNRLVPGDRFHYVNGTIFCEHDRPGGALLSSHLSPLQSNTLLPDQKV
;
A
#
# COMPACT_ATOMS: atom_id res chain seq x y z
N MET A 1 -13.99 -14.38 3.91
CA MET A 1 -15.21 -15.11 3.51
C MET A 1 -15.70 -14.57 2.18
N ASN A 2 -16.32 -15.41 1.35
CA ASN A 2 -16.89 -14.98 0.07
C ASN A 2 -18.28 -14.37 0.28
N VAL A 3 -18.64 -13.41 -0.56
CA VAL A 3 -19.94 -12.75 -0.61
C VAL A 3 -20.55 -13.07 -1.97
N THR A 4 -21.63 -13.84 -2.00
CA THR A 4 -22.33 -14.19 -3.24
C THR A 4 -23.68 -13.49 -3.30
N LYS A 5 -23.97 -12.86 -4.44
CA LYS A 5 -25.27 -12.26 -4.75
C LYS A 5 -26.16 -13.29 -5.43
N GLN A 6 -27.39 -13.46 -4.94
CA GLN A 6 -28.33 -14.46 -5.43
C GLN A 6 -29.72 -13.82 -5.61
N GLU A 7 -30.47 -14.29 -6.61
CA GLU A 7 -31.92 -14.04 -6.70
C GLU A 7 -32.66 -15.07 -5.84
N PRO A 8 -33.70 -14.69 -5.08
CA PRO A 8 -34.53 -15.63 -4.36
C PRO A 8 -35.33 -16.45 -5.37
N ASN A 9 -34.97 -17.73 -5.53
CA ASN A 9 -35.62 -18.64 -6.46
C ASN A 9 -37.13 -18.69 -6.21
N GLY A 10 -37.93 -18.39 -7.25
CA GLY A 10 -39.37 -18.09 -7.19
C GLY A 10 -40.28 -19.29 -6.96
N SER A 11 -39.89 -20.25 -6.11
CA SER A 11 -40.63 -21.50 -5.91
C SER A 11 -40.68 -21.86 -4.43
N GLY A 12 -41.71 -21.35 -3.73
CA GLY A 12 -42.21 -21.89 -2.45
C GLY A 12 -41.22 -22.01 -1.27
N GLY A 13 -40.05 -21.36 -1.32
CA GLY A 13 -38.94 -21.62 -0.40
C GLY A 13 -38.95 -20.77 0.87
N ALA A 14 -38.55 -21.38 1.98
CA ALA A 14 -38.43 -20.83 3.33
C ALA A 14 -38.04 -19.34 3.41
N VAL A 15 -38.74 -18.62 4.29
CA VAL A 15 -38.49 -17.22 4.61
C VAL A 15 -37.03 -17.05 5.03
N ARG A 16 -36.27 -16.26 4.27
CA ARG A 16 -34.87 -15.94 4.60
C ARG A 16 -34.84 -14.72 5.50
N SER A 17 -34.32 -14.89 6.72
CA SER A 17 -34.13 -13.80 7.67
C SER A 17 -32.72 -13.21 7.55
N CYS A 18 -32.64 -11.88 7.59
CA CYS A 18 -31.38 -11.16 7.52
C CYS A 18 -30.64 -11.23 8.86
N ALA A 19 -29.37 -11.67 8.84
CA ALA A 19 -28.55 -11.73 10.04
C ALA A 19 -28.17 -10.34 10.61
N GLY A 20 -28.24 -9.28 9.81
CA GLY A 20 -27.89 -7.93 10.25
C GLY A 20 -29.02 -7.18 10.96
N CYS A 21 -30.28 -7.35 10.51
CA CYS A 21 -31.43 -6.62 11.07
C CYS A 21 -32.52 -7.52 11.65
N GLY A 22 -32.41 -8.84 11.49
CA GLY A 22 -33.44 -9.81 11.91
C GLY A 22 -34.69 -9.86 11.01
N GLY A 23 -34.87 -8.87 10.14
CA GLY A 23 -36.03 -8.76 9.25
C GLY A 23 -36.03 -9.80 8.13
N ARG A 24 -37.21 -10.05 7.56
CA ARG A 24 -37.37 -10.91 6.38
C ARG A 24 -36.74 -10.27 5.14
N ILE A 25 -36.12 -11.08 4.29
CA ILE A 25 -35.53 -10.63 3.02
C ILE A 25 -36.56 -10.83 1.91
N SER A 26 -37.16 -9.73 1.46
CA SER A 26 -38.08 -9.66 0.31
C SER A 26 -37.45 -8.95 -0.90
N ASP A 27 -36.17 -8.56 -0.81
CA ASP A 27 -35.45 -7.87 -1.86
C ASP A 27 -35.25 -8.80 -3.08
N ARG A 28 -35.23 -8.23 -4.30
CA ARG A 28 -34.95 -8.99 -5.53
C ARG A 28 -33.61 -9.73 -5.48
N PHE A 29 -32.63 -9.16 -4.80
CA PHE A 29 -31.32 -9.79 -4.62
C PHE A 29 -30.97 -9.83 -3.14
N LEU A 30 -30.31 -10.90 -2.75
CA LEU A 30 -29.80 -11.10 -1.39
C LEU A 30 -28.35 -11.55 -1.43
N LEU A 31 -27.66 -11.36 -0.31
CA LEU A 31 -26.28 -11.78 -0.15
C LEU A 31 -26.23 -13.01 0.75
N PHE A 32 -25.35 -13.94 0.39
CA PHE A 32 -24.98 -15.07 1.24
C PHE A 32 -23.50 -14.97 1.60
N SER A 33 -23.21 -14.97 2.89
CA SER A 33 -21.85 -14.95 3.45
C SER A 33 -21.89 -15.37 4.92
N MET A 34 -20.79 -15.98 5.40
CA MET A 34 -20.68 -16.48 6.78
C MET A 34 -21.86 -17.38 7.17
N ASP A 35 -22.26 -18.26 6.24
CA ASP A 35 -23.38 -19.20 6.36
C ASP A 35 -24.72 -18.56 6.73
N ARG A 36 -24.90 -17.27 6.39
CA ARG A 36 -26.08 -16.47 6.71
C ARG A 36 -26.54 -15.64 5.52
N TYR A 37 -27.83 -15.31 5.51
CA TYR A 37 -28.43 -14.42 4.53
C TYR A 37 -28.45 -12.97 5.02
N TRP A 38 -28.29 -12.05 4.08
CA TRP A 38 -28.21 -10.62 4.36
C TRP A 38 -28.96 -9.84 3.27
N HIS A 39 -29.64 -8.76 3.65
CA HIS A 39 -29.97 -7.71 2.69
C HIS A 39 -28.68 -7.09 2.15
N THR A 40 -28.71 -6.60 0.91
CA THR A 40 -27.56 -5.92 0.29
C THR A 40 -27.03 -4.78 1.16
N ARG A 41 -27.95 -3.98 1.72
CA ARG A 41 -27.67 -2.85 2.62
C ARG A 41 -27.22 -3.23 4.03
N CYS A 42 -27.50 -4.46 4.48
CA CYS A 42 -27.24 -4.88 5.85
C CYS A 42 -25.85 -5.49 6.04
N LEU A 43 -25.25 -6.06 4.98
CA LEU A 43 -23.88 -6.55 5.03
C LEU A 43 -22.91 -5.41 4.75
N LYS A 44 -22.48 -4.74 5.83
CA LYS A 44 -21.65 -3.53 5.78
C LYS A 44 -20.42 -3.63 6.67
N CYS A 45 -19.37 -2.88 6.31
CA CYS A 45 -18.18 -2.78 7.14
C CYS A 45 -18.50 -2.09 8.47
N SER A 46 -18.10 -2.68 9.61
CA SER A 46 -18.29 -2.10 10.94
C SER A 46 -17.56 -0.77 11.12
N CYS A 47 -16.47 -0.53 10.39
CA CYS A 47 -15.69 0.71 10.49
C CYS A 47 -16.19 1.79 9.52
N CYS A 48 -16.11 1.55 8.21
CA CYS A 48 -16.43 2.57 7.20
C CYS A 48 -17.89 2.55 6.72
N GLN A 49 -18.72 1.62 7.19
CA GLN A 49 -20.12 1.43 6.77
C GLN A 49 -20.34 1.10 5.29
N ALA A 50 -19.28 0.88 4.51
CA ALA A 50 -19.38 0.50 3.10
C ALA A 50 -20.14 -0.82 2.92
N GLN A 51 -21.02 -0.88 1.92
CA GLN A 51 -21.80 -2.07 1.59
C GLN A 51 -20.90 -3.11 0.94
N LEU A 52 -20.66 -4.22 1.64
CA LEU A 52 -19.63 -5.18 1.27
C LEU A 52 -19.98 -5.98 0.01
N GLY A 53 -21.27 -6.11 -0.30
CA GLY A 53 -21.71 -6.73 -1.55
C GLY A 53 -21.55 -5.86 -2.79
N GLU A 54 -21.26 -4.56 -2.64
CA GLU A 54 -21.04 -3.63 -3.74
C GLU A 54 -19.54 -3.43 -4.02
N ILE A 55 -18.73 -3.32 -2.97
CA ILE A 55 -17.29 -3.01 -3.10
C ILE A 55 -16.42 -4.23 -3.43
N GLY A 56 -16.93 -5.46 -3.31
CA GLY A 56 -16.18 -6.66 -3.63
C GLY A 56 -16.90 -7.96 -3.37
N SER A 57 -16.25 -9.07 -3.70
CA SER A 57 -16.77 -10.44 -3.50
C SER A 57 -16.31 -11.08 -2.19
N THR A 58 -15.64 -10.34 -1.31
CA THR A 58 -15.10 -10.86 -0.05
C THR A 58 -15.27 -9.90 1.11
N CYS A 59 -15.47 -10.46 2.29
CA CYS A 59 -15.45 -9.75 3.57
C CYS A 59 -14.60 -10.49 4.60
N PHE A 60 -14.22 -9.80 5.66
CA PHE A 60 -13.40 -10.34 6.75
C PHE A 60 -14.19 -10.29 8.05
N SER A 61 -14.02 -11.27 8.94
CA SER A 61 -14.62 -11.25 10.27
C SER A 61 -13.55 -11.48 11.33
N LYS A 62 -13.51 -10.62 12.34
CA LYS A 62 -12.59 -10.73 13.50
C LYS A 62 -13.15 -9.97 14.69
N GLY A 63 -13.16 -10.60 15.86
CA GLY A 63 -13.66 -9.98 17.10
C GLY A 63 -15.12 -9.53 17.02
N GLY A 64 -15.97 -10.26 16.30
CA GLY A 64 -17.39 -9.90 16.09
C GLY A 64 -17.64 -8.79 15.07
N MET A 65 -16.59 -8.17 14.51
CA MET A 65 -16.72 -7.16 13.46
C MET A 65 -16.71 -7.80 12.07
N ILE A 66 -17.49 -7.24 11.15
CA ILE A 66 -17.44 -7.58 9.72
C ILE A 66 -16.77 -6.41 9.01
N LEU A 67 -15.66 -6.65 8.33
CA LEU A 67 -14.77 -5.60 7.82
C LEU A 67 -14.53 -5.73 6.31
N CYS A 68 -14.35 -4.60 5.66
CA CYS A 68 -13.78 -4.57 4.31
C CYS A 68 -12.29 -4.92 4.35
N ARG A 69 -11.70 -5.24 3.19
CA ARG A 69 -10.27 -5.55 3.08
C ARG A 69 -9.38 -4.45 3.68
N ASN A 70 -9.68 -3.20 3.36
CA ASN A 70 -8.86 -2.06 3.77
C ASN A 70 -8.87 -1.88 5.29
N ASP A 71 -10.04 -1.90 5.92
CA ASP A 71 -10.15 -1.77 7.37
C ASP A 71 -9.60 -2.99 8.10
N TYR A 72 -9.74 -4.19 7.53
CA TYR A 72 -9.12 -5.38 8.09
C TYR A 72 -7.60 -5.27 8.10
N ILE A 73 -6.98 -4.87 6.99
CA ILE A 73 -5.52 -4.66 6.92
C ILE A 73 -5.10 -3.52 7.85
N ARG A 74 -5.85 -2.41 7.88
CA ARG A 74 -5.54 -1.25 8.73
C ARG A 74 -5.54 -1.60 10.23
N LEU A 75 -6.49 -2.42 10.68
CA LEU A 75 -6.64 -2.78 12.10
C LEU A 75 -5.82 -4.01 12.50
N PHE A 76 -5.65 -4.97 11.60
CA PHE A 76 -5.13 -6.30 11.94
C PHE A 76 -4.03 -6.81 11.00
N GLY A 77 -3.65 -6.02 10.00
CA GLY A 77 -2.49 -6.32 9.16
C GLY A 77 -1.20 -6.17 9.96
N HIS A 78 -0.15 -6.84 9.48
CA HIS A 78 1.18 -6.73 10.09
C HIS A 78 1.78 -5.35 9.81
N SER A 79 1.91 -4.54 10.86
CA SER A 79 2.70 -3.31 10.82
C SER A 79 4.19 -3.64 10.98
N GLY A 80 5.04 -2.81 10.37
CA GLY A 80 6.50 -2.89 10.50
C GLY A 80 7.06 -1.60 11.06
N ALA A 81 8.38 -1.50 11.17
CA ALA A 81 9.08 -0.25 11.50
C ALA A 81 10.04 0.11 10.37
N CYS A 82 10.07 1.40 9.99
CA CYS A 82 10.95 1.88 8.94
C CYS A 82 12.41 1.83 9.41
N ASN A 83 13.27 1.12 8.69
CA ASN A 83 14.68 0.97 9.06
C ASN A 83 15.49 2.27 8.95
N ALA A 84 14.97 3.30 8.28
CA ALA A 84 15.65 4.60 8.16
C ALA A 84 15.24 5.62 9.24
N CYS A 85 13.98 5.62 9.68
CA CYS A 85 13.50 6.62 10.67
C CYS A 85 13.00 6.02 11.98
N GLY A 86 12.97 4.68 12.11
CA GLY A 86 12.49 3.96 13.29
C GLY A 86 10.98 4.02 13.53
N GLN A 87 10.24 4.84 12.79
CA GLN A 87 8.80 5.01 13.00
C GLN A 87 7.99 3.82 12.47
N SER A 88 6.86 3.54 13.10
CA SER A 88 5.93 2.50 12.69
C SER A 88 5.36 2.78 11.30
N ILE A 89 5.33 1.75 10.46
CA ILE A 89 4.66 1.75 9.16
C ILE A 89 3.30 1.06 9.33
N PRO A 90 2.18 1.76 9.07
CA PRO A 90 0.86 1.15 9.02
C PRO A 90 0.80 0.03 7.99
N ALA A 91 0.09 -1.06 8.29
CA ALA A 91 -0.03 -2.21 7.37
C ALA A 91 -0.70 -1.87 6.02
N SER A 92 -1.44 -0.75 5.95
CA SER A 92 -2.05 -0.22 4.73
C SER A 92 -1.12 0.69 3.92
N GLU A 93 0.04 1.08 4.44
CA GLU A 93 0.97 1.98 3.75
C GLU A 93 1.88 1.22 2.77
N MET A 94 2.14 1.81 1.60
CA MET A 94 3.09 1.26 0.65
C MET A 94 4.53 1.47 1.13
N VAL A 95 5.37 0.46 0.94
CA VAL A 95 6.75 0.45 1.43
C VAL A 95 7.75 0.06 0.35
N MET A 96 8.98 0.55 0.50
CA MET A 96 10.15 0.00 -0.19
C MET A 96 10.74 -1.13 0.64
N ARG A 97 11.31 -2.14 -0.04
CA ARG A 97 11.98 -3.29 0.60
C ARG A 97 13.37 -3.46 0.04
N ALA A 98 14.36 -3.64 0.92
CA ALA A 98 15.74 -3.94 0.53
C ALA A 98 16.40 -4.81 1.61
N GLN A 99 17.00 -5.94 1.20
CA GLN A 99 17.73 -6.85 2.09
C GLN A 99 16.97 -7.23 3.38
N GLY A 100 15.68 -7.53 3.27
CA GLY A 100 14.82 -7.88 4.41
C GLY A 100 14.25 -6.69 5.20
N ASN A 101 14.76 -5.48 4.98
CA ASN A 101 14.32 -4.27 5.67
C ASN A 101 13.19 -3.56 4.92
N VAL A 102 12.34 -2.84 5.66
CA VAL A 102 11.22 -2.04 5.14
C VAL A 102 11.47 -0.55 5.38
N TYR A 103 11.02 0.28 4.43
CA TYR A 103 11.21 1.72 4.46
C TYR A 103 9.94 2.42 3.98
N HIS A 104 9.59 3.57 4.58
CA HIS A 104 8.65 4.49 3.95
C HIS A 104 9.16 4.90 2.57
N LEU A 105 8.26 5.15 1.62
CA LEU A 105 8.65 5.65 0.28
C LEU A 105 9.53 6.90 0.39
N LYS A 106 9.19 7.84 1.29
CA LYS A 106 9.97 9.07 1.53
C LYS A 106 11.32 8.86 2.22
N CYS A 107 11.52 7.72 2.88
CA CYS A 107 12.75 7.41 3.62
C CYS A 107 13.71 6.55 2.80
N PHE A 108 13.28 6.05 1.63
CA PHE A 108 14.13 5.28 0.73
C PHE A 108 14.95 6.23 -0.16
N THR A 109 15.95 6.85 0.45
CA THR A 109 16.77 7.92 -0.15
C THR A 109 18.25 7.58 -0.14
N CYS A 110 19.00 8.07 -1.12
CA CYS A 110 20.46 8.01 -1.10
C CYS A 110 21.03 8.72 0.14
N ALA A 111 21.96 8.08 0.84
CA ALA A 111 22.62 8.66 2.00
C ALA A 111 23.51 9.87 1.67
N THR A 112 23.99 9.96 0.41
CA THR A 112 24.86 11.04 -0.08
C THR A 112 24.02 12.21 -0.63
N CYS A 113 23.43 12.06 -1.82
CA CYS A 113 22.68 13.16 -2.46
C CYS A 113 21.27 13.40 -1.91
N ARG A 114 20.77 12.54 -1.01
CA ARG A 114 19.40 12.60 -0.45
C ARG A 114 18.25 12.43 -1.46
N ASN A 115 18.55 12.14 -2.72
CA ASN A 115 17.52 11.84 -3.72
C ASN A 115 16.72 10.60 -3.31
N ARG A 116 15.39 10.69 -3.49
CA ARG A 116 14.47 9.58 -3.26
C ARG A 116 14.54 8.61 -4.43
N LEU A 117 14.72 7.33 -4.11
CA LEU A 117 14.74 6.26 -5.09
C LEU A 117 13.32 5.69 -5.26
N VAL A 118 12.93 5.43 -6.51
CA VAL A 118 11.62 4.91 -6.89
C VAL A 118 11.76 3.56 -7.61
N PRO A 119 10.67 2.78 -7.77
CA PRO A 119 10.72 1.55 -8.55
C PRO A 119 11.28 1.80 -9.96
N GLY A 120 12.33 1.06 -10.32
CA GLY A 120 13.08 1.22 -11.57
C GLY A 120 14.49 1.78 -11.39
N ASP A 121 14.76 2.50 -10.29
CA ASP A 121 16.09 3.06 -10.03
C ASP A 121 17.10 1.97 -9.65
N ARG A 122 18.31 2.11 -10.18
CA ARG A 122 19.46 1.32 -9.73
C ARG A 122 20.04 1.93 -8.46
N PHE A 123 20.40 1.07 -7.51
CA PHE A 123 20.93 1.51 -6.21
C PHE A 123 21.89 0.47 -5.63
N HIS A 124 22.67 0.90 -4.65
CA HIS A 124 23.57 0.06 -3.86
C HIS A 124 23.11 0.03 -2.41
N TYR A 125 23.27 -1.13 -1.77
CA TYR A 125 22.95 -1.34 -0.36
C TYR A 125 24.19 -1.82 0.37
N VAL A 126 24.76 -0.99 1.24
CA VAL A 126 26.03 -1.27 1.93
C VAL A 126 25.82 -1.05 3.43
N ASN A 127 25.98 -2.12 4.23
CA ASN A 127 25.87 -2.08 5.69
C ASN A 127 24.60 -1.36 6.21
N GLY A 128 23.44 -1.66 5.63
CA GLY A 128 22.18 -1.02 6.03
C GLY A 128 21.89 0.34 5.37
N THR A 129 22.85 0.88 4.63
CA THR A 129 22.79 2.23 4.03
C THR A 129 22.54 2.14 2.53
N ILE A 130 21.66 3.02 2.02
CA ILE A 130 21.21 3.05 0.64
C ILE A 130 21.95 4.16 -0.12
N PHE A 131 22.46 3.86 -1.31
CA PHE A 131 23.12 4.81 -2.21
C PHE A 131 22.51 4.70 -3.61
N CYS A 132 22.33 5.81 -4.31
CA CYS A 132 21.95 5.76 -5.72
C CYS A 132 23.11 5.19 -6.57
N GLU A 133 22.84 4.86 -7.82
CA GLU A 133 23.84 4.35 -8.78
C GLU A 133 25.12 5.21 -8.86
N HIS A 134 24.98 6.53 -8.74
CA HIS A 134 26.08 7.50 -8.90
C HIS A 134 26.92 7.71 -7.62
N ASP A 135 26.39 7.37 -6.45
CA ASP A 135 26.98 7.73 -5.14
C ASP A 135 27.55 6.52 -4.39
N ARG A 136 27.90 5.43 -5.09
CA ARG A 136 28.40 4.20 -4.45
C ARG A 136 29.68 4.49 -3.64
N PRO A 137 29.70 4.24 -2.31
CA PRO A 137 30.90 4.39 -1.51
C PRO A 137 31.94 3.35 -1.94
N GLY A 138 33.17 3.79 -2.19
CA GLY A 138 34.28 2.93 -2.63
C GLY A 138 34.31 2.63 -4.13
N GLY A 139 33.43 3.23 -4.94
CA GLY A 139 33.43 3.11 -6.41
C GLY A 139 34.41 4.03 -7.14
N ALA A 140 35.18 4.85 -6.42
CA ALA A 140 36.14 5.77 -7.00
C ALA A 140 37.44 5.05 -7.40
N LEU A 141 37.40 4.25 -8.48
CA LEU A 141 38.57 4.05 -9.36
C LEU A 141 38.23 3.87 -10.84
N LEU A 142 36.97 3.78 -11.27
CA LEU A 142 36.65 3.63 -12.69
C LEU A 142 35.37 4.37 -13.06
N SER A 143 35.46 5.70 -13.24
CA SER A 143 34.96 6.40 -14.45
C SER A 143 34.90 7.92 -14.23
N SER A 144 35.87 8.62 -14.85
CA SER A 144 35.64 9.82 -15.67
C SER A 144 35.18 11.11 -15.00
N HIS A 145 36.10 11.74 -14.26
CA HIS A 145 36.16 13.20 -14.21
C HIS A 145 36.78 13.69 -15.54
N LEU A 146 35.95 14.00 -16.54
CA LEU A 146 36.35 14.92 -17.61
C LEU A 146 35.66 16.25 -17.33
N SER A 147 36.28 17.07 -16.49
CA SER A 147 36.01 18.50 -16.48
C SER A 147 36.66 19.11 -17.72
N PRO A 148 35.97 19.95 -18.51
CA PRO A 148 36.64 20.74 -19.53
C PRO A 148 37.62 21.69 -18.85
N LEU A 149 38.88 21.61 -19.28
CA LEU A 149 40.00 22.44 -18.85
C LEU A 149 39.61 23.93 -18.87
N GLN A 150 39.77 24.58 -17.73
CA GLN A 150 39.92 26.03 -17.65
C GLN A 150 41.25 26.42 -18.29
N SER A 151 41.19 27.11 -19.42
CA SER A 151 42.29 27.92 -19.93
C SER A 151 42.22 29.32 -19.31
N ASN A 152 42.94 29.52 -18.21
CA ASN A 152 43.50 30.84 -17.89
C ASN A 152 44.77 30.99 -18.75
N THR A 153 45.18 32.16 -19.26
CA THR A 153 45.36 33.42 -18.53
C THR A 153 45.71 34.56 -19.52
N LEU A 154 45.40 35.80 -19.08
CA LEU A 154 46.09 37.10 -19.32
C LEU A 154 45.63 38.06 -20.46
N LEU A 155 44.98 39.13 -19.96
CA LEU A 155 44.87 40.55 -20.41
C LEU A 155 46.21 41.19 -20.88
N PRO A 156 46.30 42.49 -21.30
CA PRO A 156 45.32 43.59 -21.46
C PRO A 156 45.33 44.12 -22.93
N ASP A 157 44.57 45.11 -23.43
CA ASP A 157 44.56 46.55 -23.09
C ASP A 157 43.53 47.29 -23.98
N GLN A 158 43.18 48.51 -23.59
CA GLN A 158 42.19 49.42 -24.17
C GLN A 158 42.52 49.83 -25.63
N LYS A 159 41.52 50.35 -26.37
CA LYS A 159 41.37 51.80 -26.66
C LYS A 159 40.44 52.09 -27.86
N VAL A 160 39.62 53.14 -27.67
CA VAL A 160 38.76 53.93 -28.59
C VAL A 160 37.51 53.27 -29.14
#